data_AF-A0A965FAV7-F1
#
_entry.id   AF-A0A965FAV7-F1
#
_cell.length_a   1.000
_cell.length_b   1.000
_cell.length_c   1.000
_cell.angle_alpha   90.00
_cell.angle_beta   90.00
_cell.angle_gamma   90.00
#
_symmetry.space_group_name_H-M   'P 1'
#
loop_
_entity.id
_entity.type
_entity.pdbx_description
1 polymer ?
#
loop_
_entity_poly.entity_id
_entity_poly.type
_entity_poly.pdbx_seq_one_letter_code
_entity_poly.pdbx_strand_id
1 'polypeptide(L)'
;MKIGRRSIFLAGSALLASPAIIRPAMAQPATTPPAQTPGFHRFKVGSFTVTTVHDGFVARPLEGFVRNAPLAEVQAVLRDAFLPQDRMVIPYTVTFLDTGRDLIVFDSGNGVTPAGATIGRMIANMQAAGIDPAKVTRVVMSHFHG
;
A
#
# COMPACT_ATOMS: atom_id res chain seq x y z
N MET A 1 35.99 40.91 -41.73
CA MET A 1 35.87 40.04 -42.92
C MET A 1 34.75 39.03 -42.66
N LYS A 2 33.65 39.09 -43.43
CA LYS A 2 32.45 38.26 -43.22
C LYS A 2 32.70 36.87 -43.81
N ILE A 3 32.62 35.81 -43.00
CA ILE A 3 32.72 34.43 -43.48
C ILE A 3 31.29 33.91 -43.71
N GLY A 4 30.96 33.67 -44.98
CA GLY A 4 29.65 33.25 -45.45
C GLY A 4 29.47 31.73 -45.49
N ARG A 5 28.21 31.32 -45.33
CA ARG A 5 27.70 29.96 -45.08
C ARG A 5 27.73 29.03 -46.32
N ARG A 6 28.76 29.10 -47.18
CA ARG A 6 28.75 28.44 -48.50
C ARG A 6 29.95 27.57 -48.88
N SER A 7 30.83 27.23 -47.95
CA SER A 7 31.91 26.29 -48.23
C SER A 7 31.59 24.91 -47.63
N ILE A 8 30.54 24.28 -48.14
CA ILE A 8 30.27 22.85 -47.94
C ILE A 8 30.68 22.12 -49.23
N PHE A 9 31.20 20.92 -49.02
CA PHE A 9 31.51 19.85 -49.98
C PHE A 9 32.92 19.91 -50.58
N LEU A 10 33.82 19.09 -50.03
CA LEU A 10 34.40 17.93 -50.72
C LEU A 10 35.54 17.36 -49.86
N ALA A 11 35.31 16.17 -49.28
CA ALA A 11 36.28 15.14 -48.89
C ALA A 11 35.60 14.31 -47.80
N GLY A 12 35.47 12.99 -47.87
CA GLY A 12 35.97 12.02 -48.82
C GLY A 12 35.49 10.69 -48.27
N SER A 13 34.83 9.91 -49.12
CA SER A 13 34.33 8.58 -48.84
C SER A 13 35.49 7.65 -48.46
N ALA A 14 35.48 7.09 -47.25
CA ALA A 14 36.02 5.75 -46.93
C ALA A 14 35.98 5.50 -45.42
N LEU A 15 34.83 5.07 -44.89
CA LEU A 15 34.84 4.23 -43.69
C LEU A 15 34.03 2.98 -44.01
N LEU A 16 34.78 1.89 -44.11
CA LEU A 16 34.35 0.52 -44.33
C LEU A 16 33.15 0.19 -43.43
N ALA A 17 32.13 -0.37 -44.06
CA ALA A 17 30.94 -0.90 -43.42
C ALA A 17 31.33 -1.90 -42.32
N SER A 18 31.31 -1.44 -41.06
CA SER A 18 31.14 -2.35 -39.94
C SER A 18 29.65 -2.71 -39.92
N PRO A 19 29.26 -4.00 -39.97
CA PRO A 19 27.89 -4.36 -39.64
C PRO A 19 27.71 -4.00 -38.17
N ALA A 20 27.14 -2.83 -37.90
CA ALA A 20 26.56 -2.55 -36.61
C ALA A 20 25.53 -3.66 -36.40
N ILE A 21 25.83 -4.59 -35.50
CA ILE A 21 24.86 -5.58 -35.06
C ILE A 21 23.80 -4.76 -34.33
N ILE A 22 22.77 -4.36 -35.06
CA ILE A 22 21.55 -3.79 -34.50
C ILE A 22 20.91 -4.94 -33.74
N ARG A 23 21.31 -5.12 -32.48
CA ARG A 23 20.57 -5.97 -31.56
C ARG A 23 19.21 -5.29 -31.37
N PRO A 24 18.09 -5.96 -31.67
CA PRO A 24 16.80 -5.40 -31.31
C PRO A 24 16.82 -5.13 -29.81
N ALA A 25 16.48 -3.92 -29.41
CA ALA A 25 16.24 -3.61 -28.00
C ALA A 25 15.08 -4.49 -27.56
N MET A 26 15.38 -5.58 -26.85
CA MET A 26 14.37 -6.40 -26.22
C MET A 26 13.74 -5.54 -25.14
N ALA A 27 12.43 -5.29 -25.26
CA ALA A 27 11.68 -4.65 -24.19
C ALA A 27 11.90 -5.45 -22.91
N GLN A 28 12.42 -4.82 -21.85
CA GLN A 28 12.44 -5.43 -20.54
C GLN A 28 10.99 -5.78 -20.19
N PRO A 29 10.69 -7.03 -19.79
CA PRO A 29 9.36 -7.37 -19.32
C PRO A 29 8.99 -6.39 -18.20
N ALA A 30 7.76 -5.90 -18.24
CA ALA A 30 7.26 -5.00 -17.21
C ALA A 30 7.57 -5.63 -15.84
N THR A 31 8.32 -4.89 -15.02
CA THR A 31 8.63 -5.33 -13.66
C THR A 31 7.32 -5.57 -12.93
N THR A 32 7.08 -6.80 -12.48
CA THR A 32 5.96 -7.09 -11.58
C THR A 32 5.97 -6.04 -10.47
N PRO A 33 4.84 -5.37 -10.18
CA PRO A 33 4.77 -4.44 -9.07
C PRO A 33 5.33 -5.12 -7.82
N PRO A 34 6.17 -4.42 -7.02
CA PRO A 34 6.70 -5.01 -5.80
C PRO A 34 5.56 -5.51 -4.93
N ALA A 35 5.74 -6.70 -4.34
CA ALA A 35 4.77 -7.23 -3.41
C ALA A 35 4.54 -6.22 -2.27
N GLN A 36 3.29 -6.09 -1.84
CA GLN A 36 2.95 -5.23 -0.72
C GLN A 36 3.79 -5.63 0.50
N THR A 37 4.38 -4.64 1.18
CA THR A 37 5.11 -4.83 2.43
C THR A 37 4.21 -5.51 3.48
N PRO A 38 4.75 -6.35 4.37
CA PRO A 38 3.97 -6.93 5.47
C PRO A 38 3.08 -5.91 6.17
N GLY A 39 1.80 -6.24 6.33
CA GLY A 39 0.78 -5.33 6.85
C GLY A 39 0.83 -5.20 8.37
N PHE A 40 1.96 -4.80 8.93
CA PHE A 40 2.08 -4.48 10.35
C PHE A 40 3.05 -3.34 10.61
N HIS A 41 2.90 -2.69 11.76
CA HIS A 41 3.81 -1.67 12.26
C HIS A 41 4.06 -1.89 13.75
N ARG A 42 5.33 -1.79 14.17
CA ARG A 42 5.74 -2.07 15.55
C ARG A 42 6.44 -0.86 16.16
N PHE A 43 6.07 -0.53 17.38
CA PHE A 43 6.64 0.59 18.13
C PHE A 43 6.58 0.30 19.64
N LYS A 44 7.17 1.20 20.43
CA LYS A 44 7.22 1.10 21.90
C LYS A 44 6.29 2.12 22.55
N VAL A 45 5.68 1.73 23.67
CA VAL A 45 5.01 2.64 24.61
C VAL A 45 5.53 2.31 26.00
N GLY A 46 6.45 3.11 26.52
CA GLY A 46 7.22 2.76 27.71
C GLY A 46 7.98 1.45 27.51
N SER A 47 7.81 0.49 28.43
CA SER A 47 8.41 -0.85 28.31
C SER A 47 7.64 -1.78 27.36
N PHE A 48 6.41 -1.45 26.99
CA PHE A 48 5.55 -2.32 26.19
C PHE A 48 5.89 -2.25 24.70
N THR A 49 5.72 -3.38 24.02
CA THR A 49 5.77 -3.44 22.55
C THR A 49 4.36 -3.41 22.01
N VAL A 50 4.05 -2.44 21.14
CA VAL A 50 2.80 -2.38 20.40
C VAL A 50 3.05 -2.85 18.98
N THR A 51 2.21 -3.75 18.48
CA THR A 51 2.18 -4.16 17.06
C THR A 51 0.78 -3.95 16.51
N THR A 52 0.62 -3.03 15.58
CA THR A 52 -0.64 -2.87 14.82
C THR A 52 -0.57 -3.74 13.59
N VAL A 53 -1.60 -4.56 13.37
CA VAL A 53 -1.71 -5.55 12.30
C VAL A 53 -2.89 -5.15 11.42
N HIS A 54 -2.64 -4.99 10.12
CA HIS A 54 -3.67 -4.64 9.15
C HIS A 54 -4.48 -5.89 8.79
N ASP A 55 -5.80 -5.82 8.95
CA ASP A 55 -6.72 -6.89 8.55
C ASP A 55 -7.29 -6.66 7.14
N GLY A 56 -6.93 -5.55 6.51
CA GLY A 56 -7.40 -5.17 5.18
C GLY A 56 -8.29 -3.93 5.24
N PHE A 57 -9.12 -3.76 4.22
CA PHE A 57 -9.97 -2.57 4.10
C PHE A 57 -11.27 -2.88 3.37
N VAL A 58 -12.25 -1.98 3.51
CA VAL A 58 -13.39 -1.92 2.61
C VAL A 58 -13.52 -0.53 1.99
N ALA A 59 -14.02 -0.48 0.76
CA ALA A 59 -14.49 0.75 0.16
C ALA A 59 -16.03 0.81 0.22
N ARG A 60 -16.58 1.96 0.57
CA ARG A 60 -18.03 2.22 0.59
C ARG A 60 -18.34 3.48 -0.19
N PRO A 61 -19.43 3.52 -0.99
CA PRO A 61 -19.86 4.75 -1.65
C PRO A 61 -20.01 5.89 -0.64
N LEU A 62 -19.63 7.11 -1.03
CA LEU A 62 -19.70 8.26 -0.12
C LEU A 62 -21.13 8.76 0.08
N GLU A 63 -21.99 8.59 -0.92
CA GLU A 63 -23.42 8.94 -0.87
C GLU A 63 -24.10 8.28 0.34
N GLY A 64 -24.66 9.09 1.24
CA GLY A 64 -25.34 8.60 2.45
C GLY A 64 -24.42 7.97 3.50
N PHE A 65 -23.09 8.01 3.33
CA PHE A 65 -22.13 7.48 4.31
C PHE A 65 -22.06 8.38 5.55
N VAL A 66 -21.93 9.69 5.36
CA VAL A 66 -21.99 10.70 6.43
C VAL A 66 -23.38 11.34 6.40
N ARG A 67 -24.27 10.89 7.28
CA ARG A 67 -25.70 11.24 7.21
C ARG A 67 -26.07 12.59 7.82
N ASN A 68 -25.19 13.15 8.63
CA ASN A 68 -25.40 14.40 9.36
C ASN A 68 -24.73 15.61 8.70
N ALA A 69 -24.30 15.50 7.44
CA ALA A 69 -23.70 16.59 6.67
C ALA A 69 -24.10 16.49 5.18
N PRO A 70 -24.20 17.63 4.46
CA PRO A 70 -24.37 17.60 3.01
C PRO A 70 -23.18 16.94 2.31
N LEU A 71 -23.43 16.14 1.26
CA LEU A 71 -22.38 15.42 0.52
C LEU A 71 -21.26 16.35 0.03
N ALA A 72 -21.61 17.53 -0.48
CA ALA A 72 -20.64 18.48 -1.04
C ALA A 72 -19.61 18.97 0.01
N GLU A 73 -20.02 19.11 1.26
CA GLU A 73 -19.12 19.47 2.37
C GLU A 73 -18.17 18.31 2.70
N VAL A 74 -18.70 17.08 2.73
CA VAL A 74 -17.89 15.87 2.95
C VAL A 74 -16.85 15.71 1.84
N GLN A 75 -17.25 15.90 0.58
CA GLN A 75 -16.35 15.86 -0.57
C GLN A 75 -15.29 16.96 -0.52
N ALA A 76 -15.63 18.15 -0.01
CA ALA A 76 -14.66 19.22 0.18
C ALA A 76 -13.57 18.82 1.19
N VAL A 77 -13.96 18.29 2.35
CA VAL A 77 -13.01 17.82 3.37
C VAL A 77 -12.13 16.69 2.83
N LEU A 78 -12.71 15.71 2.12
CA LEU A 78 -11.94 14.62 1.53
C LEU A 78 -10.97 15.11 0.47
N ARG A 79 -11.37 16.06 -0.38
CA ARG A 79 -10.49 16.69 -1.37
C ARG A 79 -9.31 17.40 -0.71
N ASP A 80 -9.57 18.17 0.34
CA ASP A 80 -8.53 18.89 1.09
C ASP A 80 -7.56 17.92 1.79
N ALA A 81 -8.03 16.73 2.13
CA ALA A 81 -7.23 15.62 2.66
C ALA A 81 -6.57 14.73 1.58
N PHE A 82 -6.71 15.08 0.29
CA PHE A 82 -6.23 14.27 -0.85
C PHE A 82 -6.81 12.85 -0.91
N LEU A 83 -8.05 12.68 -0.45
CA LEU A 83 -8.79 11.41 -0.44
C LEU A 83 -9.80 11.33 -1.60
N PRO A 84 -10.23 10.10 -1.99
CA PRO A 84 -11.27 9.92 -3.00
C PRO A 84 -12.59 10.60 -2.61
N GLN A 85 -13.27 11.22 -3.58
CA GLN A 85 -14.52 11.96 -3.37
C GLN A 85 -15.78 11.14 -3.72
N ASP A 86 -15.59 9.90 -4.19
CA ASP A 86 -16.64 8.97 -4.60
C ASP A 86 -16.89 7.87 -3.56
N ARG A 87 -15.91 7.61 -2.68
CA ARG A 87 -15.94 6.51 -1.72
C ARG A 87 -15.14 6.84 -0.46
N MET A 88 -15.54 6.22 0.65
CA MET A 88 -14.71 6.13 1.85
C MET A 88 -13.95 4.80 1.83
N VAL A 89 -12.63 4.84 2.03
CA VAL A 89 -11.79 3.64 2.23
C VAL A 89 -11.55 3.48 3.73
N ILE A 90 -12.06 2.40 4.29
CA ILE A 90 -12.08 2.13 5.73
C ILE A 90 -11.08 0.99 6.01
N PRO A 91 -9.93 1.28 6.63
CA PRO A 91 -8.99 0.23 7.03
C PRO A 91 -9.45 -0.45 8.33
N TYR A 92 -9.19 -1.75 8.43
CA TYR A 92 -9.29 -2.52 9.66
C TYR A 92 -7.87 -2.75 10.18
N THR A 93 -7.62 -2.32 11.42
CA THR A 93 -6.31 -2.42 12.06
C THR A 93 -6.51 -2.95 13.46
N VAL A 94 -5.91 -4.11 13.74
CA VAL A 94 -5.98 -4.82 15.01
C VAL A 94 -4.71 -4.53 15.80
N THR A 95 -4.83 -4.25 17.09
CA THR A 95 -3.68 -3.85 17.91
C THR A 95 -3.29 -4.96 18.89
N PHE A 96 -2.01 -5.29 18.92
CA PHE A 96 -1.41 -6.19 19.90
C PHE A 96 -0.53 -5.41 20.86
N LEU A 97 -0.66 -5.68 22.14
CA LEU A 97 0.17 -5.13 23.21
C LEU A 97 0.89 -6.29 23.89
N ASP A 98 2.20 -6.33 23.73
CA ASP A 98 3.09 -7.21 24.47
C ASP A 98 3.68 -6.45 25.66
N THR A 99 3.33 -6.93 26.86
CA THR A 99 3.75 -6.37 28.14
C THR A 99 5.03 -7.00 28.70
N GLY A 100 5.59 -8.01 28.00
CA GLY A 100 6.64 -8.90 28.47
C GLY A 100 6.13 -10.10 29.28
N ARG A 101 4.84 -10.09 29.68
CA ARG A 101 4.18 -11.18 30.43
C ARG A 101 2.93 -11.68 29.72
N ASP A 102 2.12 -10.75 29.26
CA ASP A 102 0.89 -10.99 28.51
C ASP A 102 1.02 -10.44 27.09
N LEU A 103 0.48 -11.19 26.13
CA LEU A 103 0.18 -10.72 24.79
C LEU A 103 -1.33 -10.48 24.71
N ILE A 104 -1.72 -9.21 24.64
CA ILE A 104 -3.11 -8.76 24.64
C ILE A 104 -3.45 -8.30 23.22
N VAL A 105 -4.59 -8.71 22.69
CA VAL A 105 -5.12 -8.19 21.43
C VAL A 105 -6.38 -7.36 21.67
N PHE A 106 -6.50 -6.25 20.95
CA PHE A 106 -7.66 -5.39 20.90
C PHE A 106 -8.39 -5.64 19.58
N ASP A 107 -9.59 -6.20 19.67
CA ASP A 107 -10.42 -6.73 18.58
C ASP A 107 -9.83 -7.98 17.89
N SER A 108 -10.57 -8.56 16.92
CA SER A 108 -10.23 -9.82 16.26
C SER A 108 -10.28 -9.77 14.73
N GLY A 109 -10.35 -8.58 14.14
CA GLY A 109 -10.52 -8.39 12.70
C GLY A 109 -11.83 -8.99 12.17
N ASN A 110 -11.86 -9.25 10.85
CA ASN A 110 -13.04 -9.76 10.12
C ASN A 110 -13.06 -11.31 10.04
N GLY A 111 -12.12 -12.00 10.68
CA GLY A 111 -12.05 -13.47 10.68
C GLY A 111 -11.77 -14.10 9.31
N VAL A 112 -12.35 -15.28 9.07
CA VAL A 112 -12.19 -16.01 7.80
C VAL A 112 -13.14 -15.45 6.76
N THR A 113 -12.60 -14.95 5.66
CA THR A 113 -13.35 -14.30 4.58
C THR A 113 -13.24 -15.09 3.27
N PRO A 114 -14.20 -14.96 2.34
CA PRO A 114 -14.10 -15.59 1.01
C PRO A 114 -12.82 -15.22 0.26
N ALA A 115 -12.39 -16.11 -0.64
CA ALA A 115 -11.25 -15.83 -1.51
C ALA A 115 -11.47 -14.53 -2.31
N GLY A 116 -10.43 -13.70 -2.37
CA GLY A 116 -10.50 -12.40 -3.05
C GLY A 116 -11.07 -11.25 -2.23
N ALA A 117 -11.56 -11.48 -1.01
CA ALA A 117 -11.96 -10.41 -0.11
C ALA A 117 -10.78 -9.46 0.20
N THR A 118 -11.07 -8.17 0.33
CA THR A 118 -10.08 -7.14 0.71
C THR A 118 -9.82 -7.07 2.22
N ILE A 119 -10.54 -7.89 3.00
CA ILE A 119 -10.47 -8.05 4.46
C ILE A 119 -10.00 -9.46 4.84
N GLY A 120 -9.90 -9.77 6.15
CA GLY A 120 -9.52 -11.10 6.64
C GLY A 120 -8.02 -11.39 6.51
N ARG A 121 -7.19 -10.34 6.51
CA ARG A 121 -5.72 -10.43 6.34
C ARG A 121 -4.95 -10.54 7.64
N MET A 122 -5.63 -10.45 8.79
CA MET A 122 -5.02 -10.43 10.12
C MET A 122 -4.10 -11.63 10.35
N ILE A 123 -4.55 -12.87 10.11
CA ILE A 123 -3.74 -14.07 10.41
C ILE A 123 -2.44 -14.10 9.59
N ALA A 124 -2.50 -13.76 8.30
CA ALA A 124 -1.30 -13.69 7.45
C ALA A 124 -0.34 -12.59 7.93
N ASN A 125 -0.86 -11.43 8.33
CA ASN A 125 -0.05 -10.32 8.82
C ASN A 125 0.46 -10.54 10.26
N MET A 126 -0.23 -11.33 11.09
CA MET A 126 0.29 -11.81 12.38
C MET A 126 1.51 -12.70 12.17
N GLN A 127 1.43 -13.66 11.24
CA GLN A 127 2.55 -14.52 10.89
C GLN A 127 3.75 -13.68 10.40
N ALA A 128 3.51 -12.71 9.51
CA ALA A 128 4.56 -11.81 9.04
C ALA A 128 5.16 -10.93 10.15
N ALA A 129 4.37 -10.60 11.19
CA ALA A 129 4.82 -9.86 12.37
C ALA A 129 5.52 -10.73 13.43
N GLY A 130 5.60 -12.06 13.22
CA GLY A 130 6.11 -13.02 14.20
C GLY A 130 5.20 -13.22 15.42
N ILE A 131 3.90 -12.93 15.28
CA ILE A 131 2.90 -13.12 16.33
C ILE A 131 2.29 -14.52 16.18
N ASP A 132 2.42 -15.31 17.23
CA ASP A 132 1.72 -16.59 17.37
C ASP A 132 0.35 -16.36 18.03
N PRO A 133 -0.77 -16.65 17.35
CA PRO A 133 -2.11 -16.49 17.93
C PRO A 133 -2.29 -17.29 19.23
N ALA A 134 -1.63 -18.43 19.39
CA ALA A 134 -1.73 -19.25 20.59
C ALA A 134 -1.12 -18.60 21.84
N LYS A 135 -0.28 -17.56 21.67
CA LYS A 135 0.30 -16.80 22.78
C LYS A 135 -0.58 -15.68 23.29
N VAL A 136 -1.68 -15.36 22.60
CA VAL A 136 -2.61 -14.32 23.05
C VAL A 136 -3.29 -14.80 24.33
N THR A 137 -3.06 -14.07 25.42
CA THR A 137 -3.62 -14.40 26.74
C THR A 137 -4.94 -13.69 27.02
N ARG A 138 -5.19 -12.57 26.32
CA ARG A 138 -6.38 -11.74 26.50
C ARG A 138 -6.85 -11.16 25.18
N VAL A 139 -8.16 -11.16 24.98
CA VAL A 139 -8.85 -10.45 23.90
C VAL A 139 -9.72 -9.37 24.52
N VAL A 140 -9.47 -8.12 24.15
CA VAL A 140 -10.27 -6.97 24.57
C VAL A 140 -11.08 -6.54 23.36
N MET A 141 -12.39 -6.71 23.42
CA MET A 141 -13.28 -6.28 22.34
C MET A 141 -13.71 -4.84 22.60
N SER A 142 -13.43 -3.94 21.66
CA SER A 142 -13.88 -2.55 21.72
C SER A 142 -15.41 -2.47 21.59
N HIS A 143 -15.99 -3.29 20.71
CA HIS A 143 -17.43 -3.42 20.44
C HIS A 143 -17.70 -4.64 19.53
N PHE A 144 -18.96 -5.02 19.31
CA PHE A 144 -19.33 -6.27 18.61
C PHE A 144 -19.90 -6.05 17.20
N HIS A 145 -19.15 -5.38 16.32
CA HIS A 145 -19.47 -5.37 14.89
C HIS A 145 -18.96 -6.62 14.17
N GLY A 146 -19.47 -6.84 12.96
CA GLY A 146 -19.04 -7.91 12.04
C GLY A 146 -18.53 -7.36 10.73
#